data_AF-D0EZ71-F1
#
_entry.id   AF-D0EZ71-F1
#
_cell.length_a   1.000
_cell.length_b   1.000
_cell.length_c   1.000
_cell.angle_alpha   90.00
_cell.angle_beta   90.00
_cell.angle_gamma   90.00
#
_symmetry.space_group_name_H-M   'P 1'
#
loop_
_entity.id
_entity.type
_entity.pdbx_description
1 polymer ?
#
loop_
_entity_poly.entity_id
_entity_poly.type
_entity_poly.pdbx_seq_one_letter_code
_entity_poly.pdbx_strand_id
1 'polypeptide(L)'
;VPFLTERLELGWVAYPLTVLWIVGITNAMNLIDGLDGLAAGLSVIGLSTIAVMALSGGKILILSLSLVVIGSALGFLFYNFHPAKIFMGDTGSLFLGYVISV
;
A
#
# COMPACT_ATOMS: atom_id res chain seq x y z
N VAL A 1 -16.83 -12.27 -10.72
CA VAL A 1 -16.74 -12.68 -9.30
C VAL A 1 -16.63 -14.19 -9.31
N PRO A 2 -15.68 -14.84 -8.60
CA PRO A 2 -15.75 -16.30 -8.48
C PRO A 2 -17.15 -16.59 -7.93
N PHE A 3 -17.83 -17.64 -8.41
CA PHE A 3 -19.23 -18.00 -8.10
C PHE A 3 -20.36 -17.29 -8.91
N LEU A 4 -20.07 -16.30 -9.75
CA LEU A 4 -21.05 -15.74 -10.70
C LEU A 4 -20.60 -16.02 -12.14
N THR A 5 -21.48 -16.65 -12.93
CA THR A 5 -21.24 -16.94 -14.36
C THR A 5 -21.17 -15.67 -15.19
N GLU A 6 -21.81 -14.59 -14.74
CA GLU A 6 -21.83 -13.30 -15.41
C GLU A 6 -20.87 -12.28 -14.77
N ARG A 7 -20.40 -11.32 -15.59
CA ARG A 7 -19.58 -10.20 -15.12
C ARG A 7 -20.46 -9.22 -14.36
N LEU A 8 -20.17 -9.00 -13.09
CA LEU A 8 -20.80 -7.96 -12.29
C LEU A 8 -20.22 -6.61 -12.67
N GLU A 9 -20.99 -5.77 -13.35
CA GLU A 9 -20.63 -4.38 -13.61
C GLU A 9 -21.19 -3.47 -12.52
N LEU A 10 -20.29 -2.82 -11.77
CA LEU A 10 -20.68 -1.97 -10.64
C LEU A 10 -21.23 -0.60 -11.06
N GLY A 11 -21.02 -0.19 -12.32
CA GLY A 11 -21.47 1.10 -12.85
C GLY A 11 -21.09 2.26 -11.94
N TRP A 12 -22.07 3.10 -11.60
CA TRP A 12 -21.88 4.30 -10.77
C TRP A 12 -21.47 3.99 -9.32
N VAL A 13 -21.75 2.78 -8.82
CA VAL A 13 -21.37 2.37 -7.45
C VAL A 13 -19.85 2.14 -7.34
N ALA A 14 -19.16 1.93 -8.46
CA ALA A 14 -17.70 1.78 -8.47
C ALA A 14 -16.98 3.01 -7.89
N TYR A 15 -17.43 4.22 -8.21
CA TYR A 15 -16.79 5.46 -7.75
C TYR A 15 -16.75 5.63 -6.22
N PRO A 16 -17.89 5.61 -5.50
CA PRO A 16 -17.86 5.72 -4.04
C PRO A 16 -17.16 4.52 -3.39
N LEU A 17 -17.22 3.33 -3.99
CA LEU A 17 -16.50 2.16 -3.49
C LEU A 17 -14.98 2.34 -3.59
N THR A 18 -14.48 2.87 -4.71
CA THR A 18 -13.05 3.22 -4.88
C THR A 18 -12.62 4.29 -3.89
N VAL A 19 -13.43 5.31 -3.66
CA VAL A 19 -13.13 6.33 -2.63
C VAL A 19 -13.04 5.70 -1.25
N LEU A 20 -14.01 4.87 -0.88
CA LEU A 20 -14.02 4.18 0.41
C LEU A 20 -12.82 3.24 0.57
N TRP A 21 -12.42 2.56 -0.51
CA TRP A 21 -11.22 1.72 -0.54
C TRP A 21 -9.95 2.53 -0.26
N ILE A 22 -9.74 3.61 -1.01
CA ILE A 22 -8.55 4.46 -0.87
C ILE A 22 -8.51 5.07 0.53
N VAL A 23 -9.60 5.69 0.98
CA VAL A 23 -9.69 6.30 2.31
C VAL A 23 -9.52 5.25 3.40
N GLY A 24 -10.13 4.08 3.24
CA GLY A 24 -10.05 2.98 4.20
C GLY A 24 -8.63 2.45 4.39
N ILE A 25 -7.92 2.13 3.31
CA ILE A 25 -6.54 1.64 3.38
C ILE A 25 -5.60 2.74 3.90
N THR A 26 -5.78 3.99 3.44
CA THR A 26 -4.96 5.12 3.89
C THR A 26 -5.06 5.33 5.41
N ASN A 27 -6.27 5.31 5.96
CA ASN A 27 -6.48 5.46 7.41
C ASN A 27 -6.06 4.21 8.18
N ALA A 28 -6.26 3.01 7.64
CA ALA A 28 -5.80 1.77 8.27
C ALA A 28 -4.27 1.77 8.43
N MET A 29 -3.53 2.25 7.43
CA MET A 29 -2.07 2.38 7.51
C MET A 29 -1.63 3.42 8.55
N ASN A 30 -2.35 4.53 8.66
CA ASN A 30 -2.10 5.53 9.70
C ASN A 30 -2.35 4.99 11.12
N LEU A 31 -3.40 4.19 11.31
CA LEU A 31 -3.72 3.59 12.61
C LEU A 31 -2.67 2.57 13.09
N ILE A 32 -2.03 1.83 12.18
CA ILE A 32 -1.03 0.81 12.54
C ILE A 32 0.40 1.39 12.66
N ASP A 33 0.62 2.67 12.35
CA ASP A 33 1.90 3.36 12.51
C ASP A 33 2.24 3.70 13.99
N GLY A 34 1.49 3.15 14.95
CA GLY A 34 1.74 3.32 16.39
C GLY A 34 2.85 2.43 16.95
N LEU A 35 3.44 1.53 16.15
CA LEU A 35 4.47 0.58 16.57
C LEU A 35 5.71 0.65 15.68
N ASP A 36 6.89 0.57 16.31
CA ASP A 36 8.20 0.60 15.63
C ASP A 36 8.29 -0.44 14.50
N GLY A 37 8.54 0.02 13.28
CA GLY A 37 8.77 -0.81 12.11
C GLY A 37 7.53 -1.48 11.51
N LEU A 38 6.35 -1.36 12.14
CA LEU A 38 5.16 -2.09 11.69
C LEU A 38 4.61 -1.58 10.36
N ALA A 39 4.31 -0.28 10.26
CA ALA A 39 3.73 0.30 9.05
C ALA A 39 4.68 0.19 7.84
N ALA A 40 5.96 0.51 8.03
CA ALA A 40 6.98 0.37 6.99
C ALA A 40 7.21 -1.09 6.58
N GLY A 41 7.26 -2.02 7.54
CA GLY A 41 7.43 -3.45 7.27
C GLY A 41 6.27 -4.04 6.47
N LEU A 42 5.03 -3.75 6.86
CA LEU A 42 3.84 -4.20 6.13
C LEU A 42 3.77 -3.59 4.73
N SER A 43 4.16 -2.33 4.58
CA SER A 43 4.23 -1.67 3.27
C SER A 43 5.21 -2.36 2.33
N VAL A 44 6.40 -2.73 2.83
CA VAL A 44 7.39 -3.47 2.04
C VAL A 44 6.83 -4.82 1.57
N ILE A 45 6.15 -5.57 2.45
CA ILE A 45 5.55 -6.87 2.12
C ILE A 45 4.44 -6.71 1.07
N GLY A 46 3.52 -5.76 1.28
CA GLY A 46 2.41 -5.49 0.37
C GLY A 46 2.88 -5.04 -1.01
N LEU A 47 3.78 -4.05 -1.05
CA LEU A 47 4.33 -3.52 -2.29
C LEU A 47 5.19 -4.56 -3.04
N SER A 48 5.88 -5.44 -2.33
CA SER A 48 6.61 -6.55 -2.96
C SER A 48 5.65 -7.50 -3.69
N THR A 49 4.50 -7.79 -3.09
CA THR A 49 3.44 -8.59 -3.74
C THR A 49 2.92 -7.89 -4.99
N ILE A 50 2.63 -6.59 -4.88
CA ILE A 50 2.18 -5.76 -6.03
C ILE A 50 3.26 -5.73 -7.12
N ALA A 51 4.53 -5.60 -6.77
CA ALA A 51 5.64 -5.60 -7.72
C ALA A 51 5.73 -6.94 -8.49
N VAL A 52 5.60 -8.07 -7.79
CA VAL A 52 5.59 -9.40 -8.44
C VAL A 52 4.40 -9.54 -9.39
N MET A 53 3.21 -9.10 -9.00
CA MET A 53 2.03 -9.09 -9.88
C MET A 53 2.18 -8.14 -11.07
N ALA A 54 2.79 -6.98 -10.86
CA ALA A 54 3.07 -6.01 -11.92
C ALA A 54 4.08 -6.55 -12.93
N LEU A 55 5.11 -7.27 -12.45
CA LEU A 55 6.10 -7.92 -13.30
C LEU A 55 5.45 -9.00 -14.17
N SER A 56 4.61 -9.88 -13.60
CA SER A 56 3.92 -10.93 -14.36
C SER A 56 2.88 -10.38 -15.34
N GLY A 57 2.25 -9.24 -15.01
CA GLY A 57 1.29 -8.53 -15.86
C GLY A 57 1.90 -7.54 -16.87
N GLY A 58 3.23 -7.43 -16.95
CA GLY A 58 3.92 -6.49 -17.84
C GLY A 58 3.67 -5.00 -17.53
N LYS A 59 3.25 -4.67 -16.31
CA LYS A 59 2.91 -3.32 -15.87
C LYS A 59 4.14 -2.57 -15.37
N ILE A 60 5.00 -2.13 -16.29
CA ILE A 60 6.29 -1.52 -15.96
C ILE A 60 6.19 -0.27 -15.07
N LEU A 61 5.15 0.55 -15.26
CA LEU A 61 4.91 1.74 -14.44
C LEU A 61 4.66 1.37 -12.97
N ILE A 62 3.75 0.41 -12.74
CA ILE A 62 3.41 -0.05 -11.38
C ILE A 62 4.64 -0.71 -10.74
N LEU A 63 5.33 -1.57 -11.50
CA LEU A 63 6.55 -2.22 -11.03
C LEU A 63 7.61 -1.19 -10.57
N SER A 64 7.90 -0.20 -11.41
CA SER A 64 8.92 0.81 -11.10
C SER A 64 8.55 1.67 -9.90
N LEU A 65 7.30 2.12 -9.79
CA LEU A 65 6.80 2.87 -8.63
C LEU A 65 6.88 2.04 -7.35
N SER A 66 6.43 0.78 -7.38
CA SER A 66 6.51 -0.12 -6.22
C SER A 66 7.96 -0.32 -5.78
N LEU A 67 8.90 -0.55 -6.70
CA LEU A 67 10.32 -0.74 -6.36
C LEU A 67 10.95 0.51 -5.73
N VAL A 68 10.62 1.71 -6.22
CA VAL A 68 11.09 2.96 -5.62
C VAL A 68 10.59 3.09 -4.19
N VAL A 69 9.28 2.86 -3.96
CA VAL A 69 8.69 3.00 -2.63
C VAL A 69 9.19 1.90 -1.68
N ILE A 70 9.40 0.67 -2.16
CA ILE A 70 10.04 -0.41 -1.38
C ILE A 70 11.45 0.01 -0.95
N GLY A 71 12.26 0.56 -1.86
CA GLY A 71 13.60 1.03 -1.55
C GLY A 71 13.60 2.14 -0.50
N SER A 72 12.72 3.13 -0.65
CA SER A 72 12.54 4.20 0.33
C SER A 72 12.06 3.68 1.69
N ALA A 73 11.09 2.76 1.70
CA ALA A 73 10.54 2.17 2.91
C ALA A 73 11.57 1.29 3.63
N LEU A 74 12.39 0.52 2.92
CA LEU A 74 13.50 -0.24 3.50
C LEU A 74 14.57 0.68 4.11
N GLY A 75 14.92 1.76 3.42
CA GLY A 75 15.83 2.78 3.94
C GLY A 75 15.31 3.44 5.21
N PHE A 76 14.02 3.78 5.26
CA PHE A 76 13.35 4.28 6.45
C PHE A 76 13.28 3.23 7.57
N LEU A 77 12.88 2.00 7.23
CA LEU A 77 12.71 0.89 8.17
C LEU A 77 13.99 0.59 8.94
N PHE A 78 15.16 0.73 8.33
CA PHE A 78 16.44 0.59 9.01
C PHE A 78 16.60 1.52 10.24
N TYR A 79 16.03 2.73 10.18
CA TYR A 79 16.05 3.70 11.28
C TYR A 79 14.81 3.63 12.18
N ASN A 80 13.72 3.05 11.68
CA ASN A 80 12.47 2.90 12.40
C ASN A 80 12.32 1.53 13.08
N PHE A 81 13.23 0.58 12.83
CA PHE A 81 13.25 -0.70 13.52
C PHE A 81 13.51 -0.53 15.03
N HIS A 82 12.86 -1.34 15.85
CA HIS A 82 12.91 -1.19 17.31
C HIS A 82 14.35 -1.31 17.85
N PRO A 83 14.82 -0.36 18.70
CA PRO A 83 14.15 0.89 19.12
C PRO A 83 14.23 2.00 18.05
N ALA A 84 13.08 2.58 17.69
CA ALA A 84 13.00 3.56 16.60
C ALA A 84 13.76 4.86 16.88
N LYS A 85 14.49 5.34 15.86
CA LYS A 85 15.23 6.61 15.88
C LYS A 85 14.49 7.74 15.16
N ILE A 86 13.67 7.38 14.17
CA ILE A 86 12.80 8.29 13.43
C ILE A 86 11.41 7.68 13.34
N PHE A 87 10.40 8.53 13.39
CA PHE A 87 8.99 8.15 13.29
C PHE A 87 8.44 8.53 11.93
N MET A 88 7.49 7.75 11.44
CA MET A 88 6.89 7.93 10.12
C MET A 88 5.89 9.08 10.13
N GLY A 89 4.98 9.09 11.12
CA GLY A 89 3.97 10.13 11.29
C GLY A 89 2.91 10.10 10.19
N ASP A 90 1.98 11.05 10.25
CA ASP A 90 0.83 11.08 9.33
C ASP A 90 1.25 11.20 7.86
N THR A 91 2.28 12.01 7.58
CA THR A 91 2.74 12.21 6.20
C THR A 91 3.19 10.90 5.55
N GLY A 92 4.00 10.10 6.24
CA GLY A 92 4.53 8.86 5.68
C GLY A 92 3.48 7.75 5.66
N SER A 93 2.70 7.60 6.73
CA SER A 93 1.72 6.52 6.86
C SER A 93 0.54 6.70 5.90
N LEU A 94 0.04 7.93 5.72
CA LEU A 94 -1.00 8.22 4.73
C LEU A 94 -0.48 8.06 3.30
N PHE A 95 0.76 8.48 3.01
CA PHE A 95 1.37 8.28 1.71
C PHE A 95 1.48 6.78 1.35
N LEU A 96 2.00 5.95 2.25
CA LEU A 96 2.13 4.52 2.02
C LEU A 96 0.77 3.85 1.84
N GLY A 97 -0.23 4.21 2.65
CA GLY A 97 -1.59 3.70 2.47
C GLY A 97 -2.23 4.12 1.16
N TYR A 98 -2.02 5.36 0.72
CA TYR A 98 -2.47 5.80 -0.61
C TYR A 98 -1.81 4.95 -1.70
N VAL A 99 -0.47 4.84 -1.72
CA VAL A 99 0.26 4.08 -2.75
C VAL A 99 -0.16 2.61 -2.82
N ILE A 100 -0.47 1.97 -1.69
CA ILE A 100 -0.94 0.57 -1.66
C ILE A 100 -2.37 0.45 -2.23
N SER A 101 -3.17 1.51 -2.13
CA SER A 101 -4.59 1.49 -2.48
C SER A 101 -4.90 1.74 -3.97
N VAL A 102 -3.96 2.35 -4.72
CA VAL A 102 -4.08 2.71 -6.15
C VAL A 102 -3.18 1.86 -7.03
#